data_AF-A0A432IZ72-F1
#
_entry.id   AF-A0A432IZ72-F1
#
_cell.length_a   1.000
_cell.length_b   1.000
_cell.length_c   1.000
_cell.angle_alpha   90.00
_cell.angle_beta   90.00
_cell.angle_gamma   90.00
#
_symmetry.space_group_name_H-M   'P 1'
#
loop_
_entity.id
_entity.type
_entity.pdbx_description
1 polymer ?
#
loop_
_entity_poly.entity_id
_entity_poly.type
_entity_poly.pdbx_seq_one_letter_code
_entity_poly.pdbx_strand_id
1 'polypeptide(L)'
;GKDQGLENVFAYEARAEEGGFVLGVLASELDKSGVLGVVGPVEAGDAKLYIDGFAAGAKYDKPDIKVNISYTGSFGDTALAAEAANTHISAGADVLTGSAQQVVGAIGVAKEKGVPWIGTQSDQSSLAPDIVVASQIYNWDGPLQDMIDKHMAGVMGGEAYALTLENGGLTMKYADFADKDAVAKAEKVKQMIIDGKLNVMDVVNGAAAPAMGGDEASTGAKSFEYPADIKPVRIVMVLPSTITDLAWSQSLYDSVKDLQDHYGKDVIDFAYTENMWNVTDAAAALRDYADSGYDIVIAHGAQYGDTLFELAPDYPDTSFAWGTATNSGADEGVTNIFAYEPRADQGGYVLGVIAAKLTKSGVIGLVGPIDAGDAKLHVDGFVAGVHATNPDAKVNISFTGSFGDTALAAEAANTQISAGADVLAGSAQQVVGAIGVAKEKGIPWLGIQGDQSSVAPDIVVATDLYDWRPTILAIIESRSNGEMGGKVLQLTLANGGQRMVYSDKLPADVVEAAKAAEKGIIDGSIEIKPEPR
;
A
#
# COMPACT_ATOMS: atom_id res chain seq x y z
N GLY A 1 23.16 17.64 -10.60
CA GLY A 1 23.15 18.98 -11.23
C GLY A 1 23.40 20.06 -10.19
N LYS A 2 22.45 20.28 -9.28
CA LYS A 2 22.52 21.29 -8.21
C LYS A 2 23.74 21.15 -7.30
N ASP A 3 24.08 19.92 -6.91
CA ASP A 3 25.26 19.63 -6.06
C ASP A 3 26.61 19.89 -6.75
N GLN A 4 26.60 20.07 -8.08
CA GLN A 4 27.76 20.43 -8.90
C GLN A 4 27.76 21.90 -9.31
N GLY A 5 26.84 22.72 -8.76
CA GLY A 5 26.72 24.15 -9.07
C GLY A 5 26.07 24.45 -10.43
N LEU A 6 25.40 23.47 -11.05
CA LEU A 6 24.71 23.64 -12.33
C LEU A 6 23.24 24.01 -12.08
N GLU A 7 22.95 25.31 -12.04
CA GLU A 7 21.61 25.86 -11.74
C GLU A 7 20.69 25.94 -12.98
N ASN A 8 21.23 25.73 -14.18
CA ASN A 8 20.54 25.88 -15.46
C ASN A 8 20.38 24.55 -16.22
N VAL A 9 20.40 23.43 -15.50
CA VAL A 9 20.28 22.08 -16.08
C VAL A 9 19.14 21.33 -15.40
N PHE A 10 18.17 20.89 -16.20
CA PHE A 10 17.28 19.79 -15.85
C PHE A 10 17.91 18.49 -16.33
N ALA A 11 18.01 17.50 -15.45
CA ALA A 11 18.43 16.15 -15.80
C ALA A 11 17.19 15.26 -15.92
N TYR A 12 17.27 14.20 -16.72
CA TYR A 12 16.21 13.22 -16.78
C TYR A 12 16.78 11.83 -17.04
N GLU A 13 16.08 10.83 -16.54
CA GLU A 13 16.35 9.42 -16.79
C GLU A 13 15.05 8.64 -16.96
N ALA A 14 15.16 7.43 -17.50
CA ALA A 14 14.08 6.46 -17.47
C ALA A 14 14.46 5.34 -16.50
N ARG A 15 13.56 4.98 -15.59
CA ARG A 15 13.68 3.77 -14.75
C ARG A 15 13.32 2.55 -15.60
N ALA A 16 14.09 2.35 -16.66
CA ALA A 16 13.78 1.44 -17.74
C ALA A 16 13.68 -0.02 -17.28
N GLU A 17 14.31 -0.36 -16.15
CA GLU A 17 14.19 -1.65 -15.49
C GLU A 17 12.75 -1.99 -15.09
N GLU A 18 11.92 -1.00 -14.70
CA GLU A 18 10.55 -1.23 -14.26
C GLU A 18 9.71 -1.83 -15.38
N GLY A 19 9.73 -1.17 -16.54
CA GLY A 19 9.05 -1.68 -17.72
C GLY A 19 9.74 -2.91 -18.31
N GLY A 20 11.08 -2.99 -18.23
CA GLY A 20 11.82 -4.19 -18.58
C GLY A 20 11.31 -5.42 -17.82
N PHE A 21 11.13 -5.31 -16.51
CA PHE A 21 10.65 -6.40 -15.65
C PHE A 21 9.27 -6.90 -16.05
N VAL A 22 8.33 -5.97 -16.27
CA VAL A 22 6.97 -6.29 -16.76
C VAL A 22 7.02 -7.03 -18.10
N LEU A 23 7.85 -6.55 -19.02
CA LEU A 23 8.02 -7.14 -20.34
C LEU A 23 8.78 -8.48 -20.33
N GLY A 24 9.64 -8.69 -19.34
CA GLY A 24 10.30 -9.97 -19.07
C GLY A 24 9.30 -11.05 -18.67
N VAL A 25 8.35 -10.72 -17.78
CA VAL A 25 7.24 -11.61 -17.38
C VAL A 25 6.32 -11.91 -18.56
N LEU A 26 6.02 -10.91 -19.40
CA LEU A 26 5.24 -11.12 -20.61
C LEU A 26 5.98 -12.09 -21.57
N ALA A 27 7.27 -11.85 -21.79
CA ALA A 27 8.07 -12.65 -22.71
C ALA A 27 8.23 -14.10 -22.26
N SER A 28 8.40 -14.34 -20.95
CA SER A 28 8.49 -15.70 -20.42
C SER A 28 7.19 -16.47 -20.63
N GLU A 29 6.01 -15.84 -20.52
CA GLU A 29 4.73 -16.52 -20.83
C GLU A 29 4.58 -16.91 -22.31
N LEU A 30 5.13 -16.09 -23.22
CA LEU A 30 5.12 -16.38 -24.65
C LEU A 30 6.12 -17.47 -25.05
N ASP A 31 7.21 -17.62 -24.27
CA ASP A 31 8.28 -18.58 -24.51
C ASP A 31 7.81 -20.04 -24.39
N LYS A 32 8.22 -20.83 -25.38
CA LYS A 32 7.97 -22.27 -25.47
C LYS A 32 9.28 -23.07 -25.51
N SER A 33 10.41 -22.43 -25.78
CA SER A 33 11.71 -23.09 -25.94
C SER A 33 12.53 -23.12 -24.65
N GLY A 34 12.17 -22.30 -23.66
CA GLY A 34 12.96 -22.04 -22.45
C GLY A 34 14.08 -21.02 -22.67
N VAL A 35 14.08 -20.29 -23.79
CA VAL A 35 15.16 -19.40 -24.21
C VAL A 35 14.61 -18.09 -24.77
N LEU A 36 14.99 -16.98 -24.15
CA LEU A 36 14.76 -15.61 -24.62
C LEU A 36 16.05 -15.03 -25.22
N GLY A 37 15.93 -14.13 -26.21
CA GLY A 37 17.07 -13.41 -26.80
C GLY A 37 16.96 -11.90 -26.62
N VAL A 38 18.06 -11.26 -26.23
CA VAL A 38 18.13 -9.83 -25.93
C VAL A 38 19.28 -9.17 -26.69
N VAL A 39 18.96 -8.24 -27.59
CA VAL A 39 19.94 -7.46 -28.35
C VAL A 39 20.16 -6.09 -27.71
N GLY A 40 21.29 -5.92 -27.04
CA GLY A 40 21.70 -4.68 -26.39
C GLY A 40 22.73 -3.89 -27.20
N PRO A 41 22.82 -2.55 -27.01
CA PRO A 41 23.86 -1.72 -27.61
C PRO A 41 25.15 -1.86 -26.80
N VAL A 42 25.38 -0.95 -25.87
CA VAL A 42 26.46 -0.99 -24.89
C VAL A 42 25.88 -1.37 -23.52
N GLU A 43 26.71 -1.95 -22.66
CA GLU A 43 26.34 -2.32 -21.30
C GLU A 43 26.39 -1.09 -20.36
N ALA A 44 25.58 -0.09 -20.64
CA ALA A 44 25.48 1.13 -19.83
C ALA A 44 24.13 1.83 -20.01
N GLY A 45 23.81 2.72 -19.06
CA GLY A 45 22.63 3.59 -19.14
C GLY A 45 21.30 2.84 -19.06
N ASP A 46 20.26 3.46 -19.63
CA ASP A 46 18.89 2.94 -19.67
C ASP A 46 18.80 1.60 -20.41
N ALA A 47 19.63 1.39 -21.44
CA ALA A 47 19.69 0.12 -22.15
C ALA A 47 20.07 -1.05 -21.23
N LYS A 48 21.07 -0.84 -20.35
CA LYS A 48 21.42 -1.86 -19.35
C LYS A 48 20.30 -2.07 -18.33
N LEU A 49 19.74 -0.98 -17.80
CA LEU A 49 18.63 -1.06 -16.82
C LEU A 49 17.46 -1.86 -17.36
N TYR A 50 17.03 -1.56 -18.59
CA TYR A 50 15.99 -2.31 -19.29
C TYR A 50 16.31 -3.80 -19.41
N ILE A 51 17.52 -4.13 -19.87
CA ILE A 51 17.94 -5.52 -20.10
C ILE A 51 18.01 -6.31 -18.79
N ASP A 52 18.55 -5.70 -17.74
CA ASP A 52 18.66 -6.31 -16.42
C ASP A 52 17.26 -6.54 -15.81
N GLY A 53 16.37 -5.54 -15.92
CA GLY A 53 14.96 -5.66 -15.53
C GLY A 53 14.24 -6.77 -16.29
N PHE A 54 14.38 -6.81 -17.62
CA PHE A 54 13.79 -7.84 -18.48
C PHE A 54 14.26 -9.25 -18.11
N ALA A 55 15.57 -9.41 -17.89
CA ALA A 55 16.12 -10.69 -17.47
C ALA A 55 15.62 -11.11 -16.08
N ALA A 56 15.50 -10.16 -15.15
CA ALA A 56 14.96 -10.40 -13.81
C ALA A 56 13.47 -10.78 -13.85
N GLY A 57 12.66 -10.08 -14.63
CA GLY A 57 11.23 -10.36 -14.80
C GLY A 57 10.97 -11.74 -15.41
N ALA A 58 11.71 -12.12 -16.44
CA ALA A 58 11.59 -13.44 -17.05
C ALA A 58 11.91 -14.56 -16.05
N LYS A 59 12.98 -14.41 -15.26
CA LYS A 59 13.38 -15.39 -14.24
C LYS A 59 12.48 -15.39 -13.01
N TYR A 60 11.89 -14.26 -12.68
CA TYR A 60 10.89 -14.17 -11.63
C TYR A 60 9.68 -15.04 -11.96
N ASP A 61 9.28 -15.07 -13.22
CA ASP A 61 8.20 -15.92 -13.70
C ASP A 61 8.59 -17.39 -13.89
N LYS A 62 9.65 -17.63 -14.66
CA LYS A 62 10.19 -18.96 -14.96
C LYS A 62 11.65 -19.02 -14.48
N PRO A 63 11.93 -19.49 -13.24
CA PRO A 63 13.28 -19.48 -12.67
C PRO A 63 14.36 -20.17 -13.53
N ASP A 64 13.97 -21.20 -14.28
CA ASP A 64 14.86 -21.97 -15.15
C ASP A 64 15.02 -21.40 -16.57
N ILE A 65 14.33 -20.30 -16.91
CA ILE A 65 14.40 -19.69 -18.25
C ILE A 65 15.79 -19.12 -18.52
N LYS A 66 16.28 -19.34 -19.74
CA LYS A 66 17.56 -18.78 -20.19
C LYS A 66 17.32 -17.48 -20.91
N VAL A 67 17.99 -16.41 -20.47
CA VAL A 67 17.97 -15.11 -21.14
C VAL A 67 19.34 -14.87 -21.77
N ASN A 68 19.44 -15.05 -23.09
CA ASN A 68 20.67 -14.84 -23.84
C ASN A 68 20.79 -13.36 -24.18
N ILE A 69 21.84 -12.70 -23.69
CA ILE A 69 22.08 -11.27 -23.91
C ILE A 69 23.32 -11.09 -24.79
N SER A 70 23.23 -10.23 -25.81
CA SER A 70 24.37 -9.83 -26.64
C SER A 70 24.44 -8.32 -26.76
N TYR A 71 25.57 -7.75 -26.37
CA TYR A 71 25.88 -6.33 -26.55
C TYR A 71 26.69 -6.13 -27.83
N THR A 72 26.15 -5.37 -28.78
CA THR A 72 26.80 -5.10 -30.07
C THR A 72 27.96 -4.11 -29.95
N GLY A 73 28.02 -3.35 -28.85
CA GLY A 73 28.96 -2.25 -28.68
C GLY A 73 28.58 -0.98 -29.46
N SER A 74 27.38 -0.92 -30.06
CA SER A 74 26.92 0.21 -30.87
C SER A 74 25.44 0.52 -30.65
N PHE A 75 25.11 1.80 -30.54
CA PHE A 75 23.71 2.24 -30.45
C PHE A 75 22.98 2.22 -31.80
N GLY A 76 23.71 2.26 -32.92
CA GLY A 76 23.14 2.48 -34.25
C GLY A 76 23.53 1.44 -35.32
N ASP A 77 24.34 0.44 -34.99
CA ASP A 77 24.75 -0.58 -35.96
C ASP A 77 23.67 -1.66 -36.11
N THR A 78 22.77 -1.42 -37.06
CA THR A 78 21.66 -2.34 -37.37
C THR A 78 22.12 -3.69 -37.92
N ALA A 79 23.30 -3.78 -38.54
CA ALA A 79 23.81 -5.04 -39.07
C ALA A 79 24.29 -5.95 -37.94
N LEU A 80 24.99 -5.40 -36.95
CA LEU A 80 25.37 -6.15 -35.74
C LEU A 80 24.15 -6.58 -34.94
N ALA A 81 23.11 -5.73 -34.83
CA ALA A 81 21.87 -6.11 -34.18
C ALA A 81 21.15 -7.27 -34.91
N ALA A 82 21.16 -7.28 -36.24
CA ALA A 82 20.63 -8.39 -37.03
C ALA A 82 21.45 -9.68 -36.86
N GLU A 83 22.78 -9.59 -36.79
CA GLU A 83 23.66 -10.74 -36.52
C GLU A 83 23.41 -11.33 -35.12
N ALA A 84 23.27 -10.47 -34.09
CA ALA A 84 22.94 -10.88 -32.73
C ALA A 84 21.56 -11.58 -32.68
N ALA A 85 20.53 -11.02 -33.35
CA ALA A 85 19.21 -11.65 -33.44
C ALA A 85 19.26 -13.03 -34.11
N ASN A 86 19.98 -13.17 -35.22
CA ASN A 86 20.17 -14.47 -35.88
C ASN A 86 20.88 -15.48 -34.95
N THR A 87 21.86 -15.00 -34.17
CA THR A 87 22.58 -15.83 -33.20
C THR A 87 21.65 -16.32 -32.10
N HIS A 88 20.80 -15.45 -31.55
CA HIS A 88 19.82 -15.84 -30.52
C HIS A 88 18.80 -16.86 -31.04
N ILE A 89 18.23 -16.65 -32.23
CA ILE A 89 17.30 -17.59 -32.85
C ILE A 89 17.98 -18.94 -33.13
N SER A 90 19.23 -18.91 -33.62
CA SER A 90 20.02 -20.14 -33.85
C SER A 90 20.33 -20.88 -32.54
N ALA A 91 20.42 -20.15 -31.42
CA ALA A 91 20.58 -20.69 -30.08
C ALA A 91 19.25 -21.14 -29.43
N GLY A 92 18.14 -21.09 -30.18
CA GLY A 92 16.83 -21.57 -29.75
C GLY A 92 15.90 -20.51 -29.18
N ALA A 93 16.27 -19.22 -29.21
CA ALA A 93 15.38 -18.18 -28.73
C ALA A 93 14.11 -18.08 -29.61
N ASP A 94 12.94 -18.13 -28.99
CA ASP A 94 11.64 -18.06 -29.68
C ASP A 94 10.84 -16.79 -29.34
N VAL A 95 11.41 -15.91 -28.51
CA VAL A 95 10.96 -14.53 -28.28
C VAL A 95 12.20 -13.63 -28.20
N LEU A 96 12.14 -12.48 -28.86
CA LEU A 96 13.24 -11.51 -28.89
C LEU A 96 12.83 -10.15 -28.33
N THR A 97 13.82 -9.46 -27.79
CA THR A 97 13.73 -8.05 -27.38
C THR A 97 15.04 -7.35 -27.70
N GLY A 98 15.05 -6.02 -27.61
CA GLY A 98 16.27 -5.24 -27.73
C GLY A 98 16.06 -3.77 -27.41
N SER A 99 17.17 -3.04 -27.27
CA SER A 99 17.17 -1.62 -26.92
C SER A 99 18.03 -0.78 -27.87
N ALA A 100 17.73 0.52 -27.93
CA ALA A 100 18.35 1.57 -28.77
C ALA A 100 18.04 1.50 -30.27
N GLN A 101 18.60 2.45 -31.03
CA GLN A 101 18.23 2.72 -32.44
C GLN A 101 18.55 1.56 -33.38
N GLN A 102 19.52 0.71 -33.02
CA GLN A 102 19.95 -0.44 -33.80
C GLN A 102 18.88 -1.55 -33.93
N VAL A 103 17.86 -1.57 -33.06
CA VAL A 103 16.89 -2.68 -32.98
C VAL A 103 16.12 -2.92 -34.28
N VAL A 104 16.03 -1.94 -35.17
CA VAL A 104 15.39 -2.12 -36.49
C VAL A 104 15.99 -3.28 -37.28
N GLY A 105 17.29 -3.56 -37.12
CA GLY A 105 17.94 -4.72 -37.73
C GLY A 105 17.49 -6.04 -37.10
N ALA A 106 17.43 -6.10 -35.77
CA ALA A 106 16.96 -7.26 -35.02
C ALA A 106 15.46 -7.55 -35.27
N ILE A 107 14.62 -6.51 -35.31
CA ILE A 107 13.19 -6.59 -35.66
C ILE A 107 13.03 -7.14 -37.08
N GLY A 108 13.86 -6.72 -38.03
CA GLY A 108 13.85 -7.24 -39.39
C GLY A 108 14.05 -8.75 -39.43
N VAL A 109 15.02 -9.26 -38.67
CA VAL A 109 15.29 -10.70 -38.55
C VAL A 109 14.14 -11.42 -37.84
N ALA A 110 13.66 -10.89 -36.71
CA ALA A 110 12.53 -11.46 -35.99
C ALA A 110 11.30 -11.60 -36.90
N LYS A 111 11.01 -10.56 -37.68
CA LYS A 111 9.91 -10.54 -38.66
C LYS A 111 10.07 -11.59 -39.74
N GLU A 112 11.26 -11.72 -40.32
CA GLU A 112 11.55 -12.73 -41.35
C GLU A 112 11.36 -14.16 -40.81
N LYS A 113 11.69 -14.38 -39.54
CA LYS A 113 11.58 -15.69 -38.87
C LYS A 113 10.24 -15.93 -38.17
N GLY A 114 9.35 -14.94 -38.13
CA GLY A 114 8.07 -15.03 -37.42
C GLY A 114 8.22 -15.14 -35.90
N VAL A 115 9.29 -14.59 -35.35
CA VAL A 115 9.59 -14.60 -33.91
C VAL A 115 8.98 -13.36 -33.26
N PRO A 116 8.15 -13.52 -32.20
CA PRO A 116 7.62 -12.41 -31.42
C PRO A 116 8.70 -11.42 -30.96
N TRP A 117 8.37 -10.14 -31.03
CA TRP A 117 9.23 -9.03 -30.64
C TRP A 117 8.62 -8.22 -29.50
N ILE A 118 9.44 -7.92 -28.50
CA ILE A 118 9.09 -7.07 -27.37
C ILE A 118 9.89 -5.76 -27.49
N GLY A 119 9.17 -4.65 -27.67
CA GLY A 119 9.74 -3.32 -27.90
C GLY A 119 9.96 -2.51 -26.63
N THR A 120 10.80 -1.48 -26.74
CA THR A 120 11.03 -0.49 -25.67
C THR A 120 11.32 0.89 -26.28
N GLN A 121 11.34 1.93 -25.43
CA GLN A 121 11.51 3.36 -25.73
C GLN A 121 10.36 4.00 -26.51
N SER A 122 9.79 3.32 -27.51
CA SER A 122 8.69 3.81 -28.34
C SER A 122 7.82 2.67 -28.85
N ASP A 123 6.66 3.01 -29.42
CA ASP A 123 5.81 2.02 -30.10
C ASP A 123 6.48 1.53 -31.39
N GLN A 124 6.91 0.27 -31.37
CA GLN A 124 7.61 -0.35 -32.49
C GLN A 124 6.65 -1.10 -33.44
N SER A 125 5.33 -1.09 -33.17
CA SER A 125 4.33 -1.87 -33.94
C SER A 125 4.34 -1.56 -35.44
N SER A 126 4.66 -0.33 -35.82
CA SER A 126 4.75 0.07 -37.24
C SER A 126 5.87 -0.63 -38.02
N LEU A 127 6.92 -1.13 -37.34
CA LEU A 127 8.06 -1.79 -37.98
C LEU A 127 7.73 -3.24 -38.37
N ALA A 128 6.98 -3.93 -37.51
CA ALA A 128 6.59 -5.31 -37.71
C ALA A 128 5.25 -5.62 -37.00
N PRO A 129 4.11 -5.16 -37.57
CA PRO A 129 2.82 -5.17 -36.89
C PRO A 129 2.30 -6.56 -36.53
N ASP A 130 2.77 -7.60 -37.21
CA ASP A 130 2.32 -8.97 -36.99
C ASP A 130 3.11 -9.71 -35.90
N ILE A 131 4.23 -9.14 -35.42
CA ILE A 131 5.11 -9.80 -34.43
C ILE A 131 5.45 -8.92 -33.23
N VAL A 132 5.29 -7.60 -33.28
CA VAL A 132 5.51 -6.74 -32.12
C VAL A 132 4.34 -6.93 -31.15
N VAL A 133 4.60 -7.65 -30.05
CA VAL A 133 3.54 -8.04 -29.09
C VAL A 133 3.27 -6.94 -28.08
N ALA A 134 4.33 -6.25 -27.64
CA ALA A 134 4.22 -5.15 -26.70
C ALA A 134 5.36 -4.15 -26.91
N SER A 135 5.19 -2.93 -26.39
CA SER A 135 6.25 -1.93 -26.29
C SER A 135 6.13 -1.15 -24.99
N GLN A 136 7.25 -1.04 -24.26
CA GLN A 136 7.41 -0.02 -23.23
C GLN A 136 7.66 1.31 -23.93
N ILE A 137 6.86 2.32 -23.61
CA ILE A 137 6.93 3.65 -24.23
C ILE A 137 7.40 4.65 -23.17
N TYR A 138 8.40 5.46 -23.53
CA TYR A 138 8.85 6.57 -22.70
C TYR A 138 7.96 7.78 -22.99
N ASN A 139 7.10 8.10 -22.01
CA ASN A 139 6.19 9.23 -22.07
C ASN A 139 6.85 10.46 -21.41
N TRP A 140 7.38 11.34 -22.24
CA TRP A 140 8.07 12.54 -21.79
C TRP A 140 7.15 13.73 -21.54
N ASP A 141 5.85 13.61 -21.82
CA ASP A 141 4.91 14.75 -21.79
C ASP A 141 4.90 15.44 -20.42
N GLY A 142 4.81 14.67 -19.33
CA GLY A 142 4.83 15.19 -17.96
C GLY A 142 6.11 15.96 -17.62
N PRO A 143 7.29 15.32 -17.64
CA PRO A 143 8.55 15.99 -17.34
C PRO A 143 8.84 17.18 -18.26
N LEU A 144 8.54 17.09 -19.56
CA LEU A 144 8.77 18.20 -20.48
C LEU A 144 7.83 19.38 -20.19
N GLN A 145 6.56 19.11 -19.89
CA GLN A 145 5.60 20.15 -19.53
C GLN A 145 6.03 20.89 -18.26
N ASP A 146 6.45 20.15 -17.23
CA ASP A 146 6.92 20.75 -15.98
C ASP A 146 8.24 21.53 -16.15
N MET A 147 9.17 21.04 -16.98
CA MET A 147 10.38 21.80 -17.35
C MET A 147 10.03 23.11 -18.06
N ILE A 148 9.03 23.11 -18.95
CA ILE A 148 8.55 24.30 -19.65
C ILE A 148 7.92 25.28 -18.66
N ASP A 149 7.04 24.81 -17.77
CA ASP A 149 6.35 25.65 -16.79
C ASP A 149 7.33 26.28 -15.80
N LYS A 150 8.32 25.52 -15.34
CA LYS A 150 9.44 26.02 -14.52
C LYS A 150 10.25 27.07 -15.25
N HIS A 151 10.59 26.84 -16.52
CA HIS A 151 11.30 27.82 -17.33
C HIS A 151 10.51 29.13 -17.47
N MET A 152 9.20 29.04 -17.73
CA MET A 152 8.30 30.20 -17.81
C MET A 152 8.17 30.94 -16.48
N ALA A 153 8.30 30.23 -15.36
CA ALA A 153 8.35 30.80 -14.01
C ALA A 153 9.74 31.34 -13.60
N GLY A 154 10.74 31.29 -14.48
CA GLY A 154 12.10 31.78 -14.23
C GLY A 154 13.03 30.77 -13.53
N VAL A 155 12.60 29.52 -13.36
CA VAL A 155 13.41 28.41 -12.86
C VAL A 155 14.13 27.75 -14.03
N MET A 156 15.47 27.85 -14.05
CA MET A 156 16.29 27.44 -15.21
C MET A 156 16.79 25.99 -15.15
N GLY A 157 16.65 25.31 -14.00
CA GLY A 157 17.21 23.98 -13.79
C GLY A 157 17.28 23.60 -12.32
N GLY A 158 18.14 22.63 -12.00
CA GLY A 158 18.43 22.20 -10.64
C GLY A 158 17.67 20.96 -10.17
N GLU A 159 16.96 20.29 -11.09
CA GLU A 159 16.10 19.14 -10.79
C GLU A 159 16.39 17.97 -11.75
N ALA A 160 16.14 16.75 -11.25
CA ALA A 160 16.25 15.52 -12.01
C ALA A 160 14.89 14.83 -12.08
N TYR A 161 14.48 14.43 -13.27
CA TYR A 161 13.23 13.72 -13.52
C TYR A 161 13.50 12.25 -13.76
N ALA A 162 12.61 11.39 -13.31
CA ALA A 162 12.65 9.97 -13.61
C ALA A 162 11.32 9.57 -14.24
N LEU A 163 11.35 8.91 -15.39
CA LEU A 163 10.17 8.22 -15.91
C LEU A 163 10.00 6.91 -15.13
N THR A 164 8.85 6.75 -14.47
CA THR A 164 8.47 5.53 -13.74
C THR A 164 7.11 5.02 -14.24
N LEU A 165 6.77 3.78 -13.90
CA LEU A 165 5.42 3.26 -14.09
C LEU A 165 4.41 4.01 -13.23
N GLU A 166 4.79 4.36 -12.00
CA GLU A 166 3.95 5.07 -11.02
C GLU A 166 3.51 6.44 -11.53
N ASN A 167 4.43 7.22 -12.08
CA ASN A 167 4.14 8.58 -12.55
C ASN A 167 3.65 8.66 -14.01
N GLY A 168 3.40 7.51 -14.65
CA GLY A 168 2.96 7.44 -16.04
C GLY A 168 4.02 7.84 -17.08
N GLY A 169 5.27 8.05 -16.65
CA GLY A 169 6.41 8.30 -17.53
C GLY A 169 6.83 7.06 -18.31
N LEU A 170 6.55 5.86 -17.79
CA LEU A 170 6.66 4.60 -18.50
C LEU A 170 5.26 4.03 -18.73
N THR A 171 4.91 3.79 -19.98
CA THR A 171 3.62 3.20 -20.35
C THR A 171 3.81 1.93 -21.15
N MET A 172 2.79 1.06 -21.12
CA MET A 172 2.79 -0.19 -21.87
C MET A 172 1.78 -0.12 -23.00
N LYS A 173 2.21 -0.47 -24.21
CA LYS A 173 1.32 -0.71 -25.33
C LYS A 173 1.38 -2.17 -25.73
N TYR A 174 0.25 -2.85 -25.66
CA TYR A 174 0.09 -4.23 -26.12
C TYR A 174 -0.57 -4.26 -27.50
N ALA A 175 -0.18 -5.21 -28.33
CA ALA A 175 -0.86 -5.46 -29.59
C ALA A 175 -2.19 -6.17 -29.35
N ASP A 176 -3.16 -5.95 -30.24
CA ASP A 176 -4.50 -6.56 -30.12
C ASP A 176 -4.47 -8.10 -30.16
N PHE A 177 -3.44 -8.68 -30.77
CA PHE A 177 -3.23 -10.12 -30.86
C PHE A 177 -2.37 -10.69 -29.72
N ALA A 178 -1.90 -9.85 -28.79
CA ALA A 178 -1.12 -10.32 -27.65
C ALA A 178 -1.94 -11.33 -26.83
N ASP A 179 -1.25 -12.34 -26.30
CA ASP A 179 -1.89 -13.35 -25.45
C ASP A 179 -2.45 -12.68 -24.19
N LYS A 180 -3.75 -12.86 -23.95
CA LYS A 180 -4.46 -12.12 -22.90
C LYS A 180 -4.04 -12.55 -21.50
N ASP A 181 -3.68 -13.81 -21.32
CA ASP A 181 -3.27 -14.32 -20.02
C ASP A 181 -1.85 -13.85 -19.69
N ALA A 182 -0.96 -13.85 -20.69
CA ALA A 182 0.36 -13.25 -20.59
C ALA A 182 0.28 -11.74 -20.26
N VAL A 183 -0.60 -11.00 -20.94
CA VAL A 183 -0.83 -9.56 -20.68
C VAL A 183 -1.37 -9.35 -19.27
N ALA A 184 -2.36 -10.14 -18.83
CA ALA A 184 -2.93 -10.01 -17.48
C ALA A 184 -1.87 -10.23 -16.39
N LYS A 185 -0.96 -11.19 -16.60
CA LYS A 185 0.14 -11.47 -15.68
C LYS A 185 1.17 -10.34 -15.64
N ALA A 186 1.54 -9.81 -16.81
CA ALA A 186 2.42 -8.64 -16.90
C ALA A 186 1.81 -7.41 -16.21
N GLU A 187 0.51 -7.17 -16.40
CA GLU A 187 -0.24 -6.09 -15.75
C GLU A 187 -0.31 -6.24 -14.22
N LYS A 188 -0.47 -7.47 -13.72
CA LYS A 188 -0.42 -7.74 -12.27
C LYS A 188 0.94 -7.32 -11.68
N VAL A 189 2.04 -7.69 -12.34
CA VAL A 189 3.39 -7.33 -11.90
C VAL A 189 3.64 -5.84 -12.04
N LYS A 190 3.13 -5.21 -13.11
CA LYS A 190 3.15 -3.75 -13.27
C LYS A 190 2.51 -3.07 -12.07
N GLN A 191 1.36 -3.55 -11.62
CA GLN A 191 0.68 -3.00 -10.44
C GLN A 191 1.48 -3.23 -9.15
N MET A 192 2.13 -4.38 -8.98
CA MET A 192 3.00 -4.61 -7.83
C MET A 192 4.17 -3.61 -7.76
N ILE A 193 4.71 -3.20 -8.91
CA ILE A 193 5.76 -2.17 -8.98
C ILE A 193 5.19 -0.80 -8.62
N ILE A 194 4.04 -0.43 -9.19
CA ILE A 194 3.34 0.84 -8.91
C ILE A 194 2.96 0.94 -7.43
N ASP A 195 2.46 -0.14 -6.83
CA ASP A 195 2.07 -0.21 -5.41
C ASP A 195 3.29 -0.20 -4.46
N GLY A 196 4.53 -0.20 -4.98
CA GLY A 196 5.75 -0.33 -4.18
C GLY A 196 5.97 -1.72 -3.56
N LYS A 197 5.11 -2.70 -3.86
CA LYS A 197 5.21 -4.09 -3.37
C LYS A 197 6.38 -4.85 -3.99
N LEU A 198 6.83 -4.45 -5.17
CA LEU A 198 7.96 -5.02 -5.88
C LEU A 198 8.93 -3.91 -6.29
N ASN A 199 10.09 -3.86 -5.63
CA ASN A 199 11.19 -3.03 -6.07
C ASN A 199 12.07 -3.81 -7.07
N VAL A 200 12.07 -3.38 -8.33
CA VAL A 200 12.78 -4.09 -9.40
C VAL A 200 14.29 -4.11 -9.19
N MET A 201 14.86 -3.00 -8.71
CA MET A 201 16.30 -2.91 -8.51
C MET A 201 16.79 -3.83 -7.39
N ASP A 202 15.98 -4.06 -6.35
CA ASP A 202 16.31 -5.03 -5.31
C ASP A 202 16.37 -6.45 -5.89
N VAL A 203 15.42 -6.82 -6.75
CA VAL A 203 15.42 -8.13 -7.43
C VAL A 203 16.63 -8.28 -8.36
N VAL A 204 16.92 -7.24 -9.15
CA VAL A 204 18.12 -7.20 -10.02
C VAL A 204 19.40 -7.38 -9.19
N ASN A 205 19.44 -6.81 -7.98
CA ASN A 205 20.56 -6.92 -7.05
C ASN A 205 20.57 -8.22 -6.23
N GLY A 206 19.65 -9.16 -6.49
CA GLY A 206 19.64 -10.51 -5.91
C GLY A 206 18.74 -10.68 -4.69
N ALA A 207 17.88 -9.72 -4.37
CA ALA A 207 16.83 -9.91 -3.38
C ALA A 207 15.78 -10.92 -3.88
N ALA A 208 15.15 -11.64 -2.96
CA ALA A 208 14.04 -12.52 -3.30
C ALA A 208 12.83 -11.69 -3.75
N ALA A 209 12.31 -11.96 -4.94
CA ALA A 209 11.13 -11.30 -5.45
C ALA A 209 9.85 -11.86 -4.77
N PRO A 210 8.88 -11.01 -4.41
CA PRO A 210 7.62 -11.44 -3.79
C PRO A 210 6.82 -12.33 -4.76
N ALA A 211 6.25 -13.46 -4.32
CA ALA A 211 5.63 -14.43 -5.22
C ALA A 211 4.41 -13.87 -6.02
N MET A 212 4.39 -14.12 -7.33
CA MET A 212 3.29 -13.74 -8.25
C MET A 212 1.98 -14.46 -7.92
N GLY A 213 2.12 -15.63 -7.28
CA GLY A 213 1.08 -16.60 -6.96
C GLY A 213 0.78 -16.74 -5.47
N GLY A 214 0.91 -15.66 -4.70
CA GLY A 214 -0.11 -15.46 -3.69
C GLY A 214 -1.41 -15.28 -4.46
N ASP A 215 -2.21 -16.34 -4.61
CA ASP A 215 -3.64 -16.17 -4.75
C ASP A 215 -4.03 -15.35 -3.50
N GLU A 216 -4.06 -14.03 -3.65
CA GLU A 216 -5.20 -13.32 -3.15
C GLU A 216 -6.39 -14.01 -3.82
N ALA A 217 -6.93 -15.03 -3.15
CA ALA A 217 -8.36 -15.06 -3.00
C ALA A 217 -8.73 -13.61 -2.73
N SER A 218 -9.25 -12.92 -3.75
CA SER A 218 -9.73 -11.56 -3.61
C SER A 218 -10.50 -11.57 -2.31
N THR A 219 -10.02 -10.81 -1.31
CA THR A 219 -10.66 -10.75 0.00
C THR A 219 -12.10 -10.24 -0.15
N GLY A 220 -12.48 -9.76 -1.35
CA GLY A 220 -13.73 -9.07 -1.61
C GLY A 220 -13.69 -7.63 -1.11
N ALA A 221 -12.60 -7.22 -0.45
CA ALA A 221 -12.39 -5.85 -0.02
C ALA A 221 -12.31 -4.97 -1.26
N LYS A 222 -13.14 -3.94 -1.30
CA LYS A 222 -12.98 -2.89 -2.31
C LYS A 222 -11.74 -2.09 -1.93
N SER A 223 -10.73 -2.07 -2.80
CA SER A 223 -9.77 -0.97 -2.76
C SER A 223 -10.56 0.32 -2.90
N PHE A 224 -10.41 1.26 -1.97
CA PHE A 224 -11.05 2.56 -2.14
C PHE A 224 -10.39 3.26 -3.33
N GLU A 225 -11.21 3.88 -4.18
CA GLU A 225 -10.75 4.65 -5.31
C GLU A 225 -10.64 6.11 -4.90
N TYR A 226 -9.58 6.78 -5.33
CA TYR A 226 -9.47 8.23 -5.21
C TYR A 226 -10.42 8.89 -6.23
N PRO A 227 -11.45 9.64 -5.80
CA PRO A 227 -12.24 10.41 -6.75
C PRO A 227 -11.35 11.41 -7.50
N ALA A 228 -11.47 11.47 -8.82
CA ALA A 228 -10.60 12.32 -9.65
C ALA A 228 -10.76 13.83 -9.34
N ASP A 229 -11.94 14.25 -8.89
CA ASP A 229 -12.29 15.64 -8.64
C ASP A 229 -12.89 15.81 -7.24
N ILE A 230 -12.10 16.30 -6.27
CA ILE A 230 -12.61 16.80 -4.99
C ILE A 230 -12.47 18.32 -4.92
N LYS A 231 -13.45 19.00 -4.33
CA LYS A 231 -13.38 20.46 -4.13
C LYS A 231 -12.34 20.79 -3.06
N PRO A 232 -11.68 21.95 -3.14
CA PRO A 232 -10.82 22.41 -2.06
C PRO A 232 -11.54 22.41 -0.71
N VAL A 233 -10.88 21.86 0.31
CA VAL A 233 -11.45 21.65 1.65
C VAL A 233 -10.40 21.88 2.72
N ARG A 234 -10.78 22.58 3.79
CA ARG A 234 -9.93 22.82 4.97
C ARG A 234 -10.28 21.83 6.08
N ILE A 235 -9.35 20.97 6.43
CA ILE A 235 -9.54 19.89 7.41
C ILE A 235 -8.63 20.15 8.61
N VAL A 236 -9.17 19.99 9.81
CA VAL A 236 -8.37 20.02 11.03
C VAL A 236 -8.72 18.90 12.00
N MET A 237 -7.69 18.35 12.65
CA MET A 237 -7.84 17.32 13.66
C MET A 237 -7.52 17.80 15.07
N VAL A 238 -8.34 17.36 16.02
CA VAL A 238 -8.08 17.45 17.46
C VAL A 238 -7.86 16.02 17.97
N LEU A 239 -6.60 15.70 18.23
CA LEU A 239 -6.11 14.34 18.51
C LEU A 239 -5.83 14.16 20.01
N PRO A 240 -6.28 13.05 20.62
CA PRO A 240 -6.07 12.79 22.05
C PRO A 240 -4.61 12.45 22.40
N SER A 241 -3.86 11.89 21.45
CA SER A 241 -2.46 11.47 21.58
C SER A 241 -1.61 12.10 20.46
N THR A 242 -0.35 11.65 20.33
CA THR A 242 0.58 12.17 19.33
C THR A 242 0.40 11.50 17.98
N ILE A 243 0.80 12.18 16.90
CA ILE A 243 0.92 11.66 15.53
C ILE A 243 2.07 10.66 15.36
N THR A 244 2.71 10.28 16.48
CA THR A 244 3.82 9.32 16.55
C THR A 244 3.52 8.21 17.57
N ASP A 245 2.23 8.02 17.90
CA ASP A 245 1.80 7.00 18.87
C ASP A 245 1.79 5.57 18.30
N LEU A 246 2.13 5.40 17.01
CA LEU A 246 2.21 4.13 16.29
C LEU A 246 0.89 3.34 16.27
N ALA A 247 -0.23 4.03 16.45
CA ALA A 247 -1.54 3.41 16.61
C ALA A 247 -2.65 4.43 16.29
N TRP A 248 -3.44 4.82 17.29
CA TRP A 248 -4.72 5.53 17.12
C TRP A 248 -4.59 6.88 16.40
N SER A 249 -3.98 7.89 17.03
CA SER A 249 -3.95 9.25 16.46
C SER A 249 -3.06 9.33 15.23
N GLN A 250 -1.98 8.54 15.19
CA GLN A 250 -1.11 8.47 14.03
C GLN A 250 -1.85 7.89 12.81
N SER A 251 -2.65 6.83 12.95
CA SER A 251 -3.35 6.22 11.80
C SER A 251 -4.28 7.20 11.08
N LEU A 252 -5.01 8.04 11.83
CA LEU A 252 -5.87 9.06 11.25
C LEU A 252 -5.06 10.19 10.60
N TYR A 253 -4.00 10.66 11.27
CA TYR A 253 -3.10 11.67 10.75
C TYR A 253 -2.47 11.23 9.41
N ASP A 254 -1.90 10.02 9.36
CA ASP A 254 -1.27 9.44 8.17
C ASP A 254 -2.29 9.31 7.03
N SER A 255 -3.53 8.91 7.34
CA SER A 255 -4.59 8.80 6.32
C SER A 255 -4.94 10.15 5.66
N VAL A 256 -5.05 11.24 6.43
CA VAL A 256 -5.31 12.57 5.83
C VAL A 256 -4.07 13.14 5.18
N LYS A 257 -2.88 12.80 5.70
CA LYS A 257 -1.62 13.18 5.07
C LYS A 257 -1.48 12.53 3.69
N ASP A 258 -1.80 11.24 3.57
CA ASP A 258 -1.86 10.51 2.30
C ASP A 258 -2.83 11.16 1.31
N LEU A 259 -4.02 11.57 1.77
CA LEU A 259 -4.97 12.30 0.92
C LEU A 259 -4.40 13.65 0.48
N GLN A 260 -3.77 14.41 1.38
CA GLN A 260 -3.13 15.67 1.02
C GLN A 260 -1.98 15.48 0.01
N ASP A 261 -1.17 14.44 0.18
CA ASP A 261 -0.04 14.16 -0.72
C ASP A 261 -0.55 13.73 -2.11
N HIS A 262 -1.67 13.01 -2.17
CA HIS A 262 -2.34 12.64 -3.41
C HIS A 262 -2.97 13.84 -4.14
N TYR A 263 -3.76 14.66 -3.44
CA TYR A 263 -4.55 15.75 -4.05
C TYR A 263 -3.81 17.09 -4.10
N GLY A 264 -2.74 17.24 -3.34
CA GLY A 264 -2.02 18.50 -3.14
C GLY A 264 -2.61 19.39 -2.06
N LYS A 265 -1.74 20.18 -1.43
CA LYS A 265 -2.07 21.12 -0.34
C LYS A 265 -3.08 22.23 -0.72
N ASP A 266 -3.20 22.54 -2.01
CA ASP A 266 -4.14 23.55 -2.49
C ASP A 266 -5.58 23.00 -2.57
N VAL A 267 -5.71 21.67 -2.55
CA VAL A 267 -6.99 20.95 -2.53
C VAL A 267 -7.33 20.50 -1.10
N ILE A 268 -6.37 19.95 -0.36
CA ILE A 268 -6.55 19.62 1.07
C ILE A 268 -5.62 20.49 1.91
N ASP A 269 -6.17 21.54 2.49
CA ASP A 269 -5.52 22.35 3.51
C ASP A 269 -5.69 21.67 4.87
N PHE A 270 -4.62 21.10 5.40
CA PHE A 270 -4.66 20.22 6.58
C PHE A 270 -3.87 20.80 7.75
N ALA A 271 -4.52 20.85 8.92
CA ALA A 271 -3.90 21.19 10.19
C ALA A 271 -4.27 20.17 11.28
N TYR A 272 -3.57 20.20 12.41
CA TYR A 272 -3.89 19.33 13.55
C TYR A 272 -3.40 19.93 14.87
N THR A 273 -3.98 19.45 15.97
CA THR A 273 -3.52 19.65 17.35
C THR A 273 -3.48 18.30 18.07
N GLU A 274 -2.41 18.03 18.80
CA GLU A 274 -2.15 16.77 19.53
C GLU A 274 -2.32 16.93 21.04
N ASN A 275 -2.30 15.81 21.76
CA ASN A 275 -2.33 15.74 23.24
C ASN A 275 -3.59 16.36 23.88
N MET A 276 -4.73 16.27 23.21
CA MET A 276 -6.00 16.87 23.63
C MET A 276 -6.89 15.91 24.44
N TRP A 277 -6.31 14.99 25.22
CA TRP A 277 -7.09 14.09 26.08
C TRP A 277 -8.02 14.83 27.05
N ASN A 278 -7.62 16.01 27.54
CA ASN A 278 -8.46 16.85 28.38
C ASN A 278 -9.60 17.46 27.55
N VAL A 279 -10.83 17.08 27.88
CA VAL A 279 -12.03 17.51 27.13
C VAL A 279 -12.27 19.02 27.14
N THR A 280 -11.84 19.75 28.17
CA THR A 280 -11.99 21.21 28.26
C THR A 280 -11.04 21.91 27.27
N ASP A 281 -9.79 21.46 27.21
CA ASP A 281 -8.79 22.00 26.29
C ASP A 281 -9.17 21.66 24.84
N ALA A 282 -9.63 20.43 24.61
CA ALA A 282 -10.16 19.99 23.32
C ALA A 282 -11.37 20.85 22.88
N ALA A 283 -12.30 21.16 23.80
CA ALA A 283 -13.47 22.00 23.49
C ALA A 283 -13.07 23.40 23.01
N ALA A 284 -12.06 24.00 23.65
CA ALA A 284 -11.53 25.30 23.22
C ALA A 284 -10.93 25.22 21.81
N ALA A 285 -10.10 24.20 21.54
CA ALA A 285 -9.50 24.00 20.22
C ALA A 285 -10.56 23.75 19.12
N LEU A 286 -11.55 22.90 19.39
CA LEU A 286 -12.66 22.62 18.46
C LEU A 286 -13.42 23.90 18.10
N ARG A 287 -13.66 24.77 19.09
CA ARG A 287 -14.32 26.07 18.88
C ARG A 287 -13.46 27.02 18.04
N ASP A 288 -12.19 27.17 18.40
CA ASP A 288 -11.26 28.07 17.70
C ASP A 288 -11.10 27.68 16.22
N TYR A 289 -11.11 26.38 15.92
CA TYR A 289 -11.07 25.89 14.55
C TYR A 289 -12.36 26.12 13.78
N ALA A 290 -13.52 25.98 14.41
CA ALA A 290 -14.79 26.33 13.80
C ALA A 290 -14.87 27.84 13.51
N ASP A 291 -14.46 28.69 14.47
CA ASP A 291 -14.35 30.15 14.31
C ASP A 291 -13.36 30.54 13.20
N SER A 292 -12.30 29.74 12.99
CA SER A 292 -11.29 29.95 11.95
C SER A 292 -11.74 29.49 10.55
N GLY A 293 -13.00 29.04 10.41
CA GLY A 293 -13.60 28.67 9.14
C GLY A 293 -13.01 27.40 8.52
N TYR A 294 -12.65 26.42 9.34
CA TYR A 294 -12.38 25.07 8.82
C TYR A 294 -13.68 24.41 8.36
N ASP A 295 -13.60 23.69 7.24
CA ASP A 295 -14.73 23.00 6.64
C ASP A 295 -15.10 21.74 7.42
N ILE A 296 -14.07 20.97 7.79
CA ILE A 296 -14.20 19.72 8.54
C ILE A 296 -13.33 19.81 9.80
N VAL A 297 -13.97 19.69 10.97
CA VAL A 297 -13.30 19.67 12.28
C VAL A 297 -13.46 18.28 12.89
N ILE A 298 -12.35 17.53 12.99
CA ILE A 298 -12.35 16.14 13.44
C ILE A 298 -11.98 16.07 14.93
N ALA A 299 -12.87 15.57 15.78
CA ALA A 299 -12.61 15.24 17.17
C ALA A 299 -12.38 13.72 17.30
N HIS A 300 -11.11 13.32 17.44
CA HIS A 300 -10.70 11.90 17.36
C HIS A 300 -10.59 11.20 18.72
N GLY A 301 -11.65 11.23 19.52
CA GLY A 301 -11.76 10.46 20.75
C GLY A 301 -13.21 10.30 21.22
N ALA A 302 -13.53 9.13 21.79
CA ALA A 302 -14.88 8.86 22.32
C ALA A 302 -15.31 9.85 23.42
N GLN A 303 -14.35 10.45 24.14
CA GLN A 303 -14.60 11.40 25.21
C GLN A 303 -15.15 12.77 24.75
N TYR A 304 -15.17 13.06 23.45
CA TYR A 304 -15.56 14.38 22.93
C TYR A 304 -17.05 14.54 22.62
N GLY A 305 -17.87 13.50 22.81
CA GLY A 305 -19.28 13.48 22.39
C GLY A 305 -20.13 14.62 22.94
N ASP A 306 -20.19 14.74 24.28
CA ASP A 306 -20.98 15.79 24.95
C ASP A 306 -20.55 17.19 24.50
N THR A 307 -19.24 17.42 24.39
CA THR A 307 -18.67 18.68 23.89
C THR A 307 -19.17 19.01 22.49
N LEU A 308 -19.19 18.03 21.59
CA LEU A 308 -19.63 18.25 20.21
C LEU A 308 -21.13 18.47 20.10
N PHE A 309 -21.96 17.78 20.90
CA PHE A 309 -23.40 18.00 20.91
C PHE A 309 -23.77 19.40 21.39
N GLU A 310 -23.00 19.97 22.32
CA GLU A 310 -23.16 21.36 22.74
C GLU A 310 -22.65 22.36 21.68
N LEU A 311 -21.48 22.10 21.10
CA LEU A 311 -20.77 23.06 20.24
C LEU A 311 -21.27 23.08 18.80
N ALA A 312 -21.53 21.92 18.19
CA ALA A 312 -21.80 21.82 16.76
C ALA A 312 -23.02 22.66 16.29
N PRO A 313 -24.13 22.78 17.05
CA PRO A 313 -25.27 23.60 16.65
C PRO A 313 -24.96 25.09 16.43
N ASP A 314 -23.92 25.63 17.07
CA ASP A 314 -23.51 27.02 16.91
C ASP A 314 -22.76 27.29 15.59
N TYR A 315 -22.35 26.23 14.88
CA TYR A 315 -21.52 26.28 13.67
C TYR A 315 -22.14 25.49 12.50
N PRO A 316 -23.32 25.88 11.98
CA PRO A 316 -24.06 25.11 10.99
C PRO A 316 -23.32 24.93 9.65
N ASP A 317 -22.36 25.81 9.33
CA ASP A 317 -21.56 25.75 8.11
C ASP A 317 -20.29 24.88 8.25
N THR A 318 -19.99 24.40 9.45
CA THR A 318 -18.86 23.49 9.74
C THR A 318 -19.37 22.07 9.92
N SER A 319 -18.73 21.12 9.25
CA SER A 319 -18.96 19.69 9.49
C SER A 319 -18.02 19.22 10.60
N PHE A 320 -18.57 18.66 11.67
CA PHE A 320 -17.79 17.98 12.69
C PHE A 320 -17.73 16.49 12.39
N ALA A 321 -16.59 15.86 12.67
CA ALA A 321 -16.46 14.41 12.61
C ALA A 321 -16.00 13.88 13.96
N TRP A 322 -16.75 12.95 14.54
CA TRP A 322 -16.52 12.40 15.87
C TRP A 322 -16.28 10.91 15.83
N GLY A 323 -15.20 10.44 16.42
CA GLY A 323 -15.07 9.02 16.72
C GLY A 323 -14.14 8.74 17.88
N THR A 324 -14.21 7.59 18.53
CA THR A 324 -15.11 6.47 18.24
C THR A 324 -16.54 6.75 18.69
N ALA A 325 -17.51 6.71 17.77
CA ALA A 325 -18.91 7.04 18.04
C ALA A 325 -19.89 6.34 17.11
N THR A 326 -21.03 5.96 17.67
CA THR A 326 -22.16 5.34 16.95
C THR A 326 -23.39 6.23 16.89
N ASN A 327 -23.30 7.44 17.43
CA ASN A 327 -24.40 8.40 17.50
C ASN A 327 -23.91 9.74 16.95
N SER A 328 -24.59 10.26 15.92
CA SER A 328 -24.33 11.57 15.33
C SER A 328 -25.12 12.70 16.01
N GLY A 329 -26.03 12.40 16.92
CA GLY A 329 -26.97 13.37 17.50
C GLY A 329 -28.13 13.75 16.57
N ALA A 330 -28.27 13.07 15.42
CA ALA A 330 -29.31 13.36 14.43
C ALA A 330 -30.74 13.26 15.02
N ASP A 331 -30.99 12.27 15.87
CA ASP A 331 -32.27 12.09 16.56
C ASP A 331 -32.58 13.22 17.56
N GLU A 332 -31.53 13.93 18.01
CA GLU A 332 -31.61 15.09 18.91
C GLU A 332 -31.62 16.43 18.14
N GLY A 333 -31.64 16.38 16.80
CA GLY A 333 -31.69 17.55 15.93
C GLY A 333 -30.33 18.12 15.56
N VAL A 334 -29.23 17.45 15.89
CA VAL A 334 -27.88 17.87 15.47
C VAL A 334 -27.62 17.39 14.04
N THR A 335 -27.39 18.33 13.11
CA THR A 335 -27.37 18.03 11.67
C THR A 335 -25.97 18.04 11.04
N ASN A 336 -24.95 18.48 11.77
CA ASN A 336 -23.61 18.75 11.25
C ASN A 336 -22.50 17.93 11.94
N ILE A 337 -22.85 16.79 12.55
CA ILE A 337 -21.88 15.81 13.08
C ILE A 337 -21.94 14.53 12.25
N PHE A 338 -20.80 14.11 11.71
CA PHE A 338 -20.56 12.75 11.26
C PHE A 338 -19.99 11.94 12.43
N ALA A 339 -20.63 10.85 12.81
CA ALA A 339 -20.05 9.89 13.74
C ALA A 339 -19.26 8.83 12.95
N TYR A 340 -18.17 8.33 13.51
CA TYR A 340 -17.44 7.20 12.94
C TYR A 340 -16.90 6.23 13.99
N GLU A 341 -16.80 4.96 13.63
CA GLU A 341 -16.22 3.91 14.46
C GLU A 341 -15.52 2.83 13.63
N PRO A 342 -14.50 2.15 14.16
CA PRO A 342 -14.00 0.93 13.57
C PRO A 342 -14.87 -0.26 13.99
N ARG A 343 -15.15 -1.16 13.04
CA ARG A 343 -15.59 -2.53 13.32
C ARG A 343 -14.41 -3.38 13.78
N ALA A 344 -13.82 -2.99 14.91
CA ALA A 344 -12.55 -3.52 15.41
C ALA A 344 -12.58 -5.03 15.67
N ASP A 345 -13.78 -5.61 15.81
CA ASP A 345 -14.01 -7.05 15.88
C ASP A 345 -13.56 -7.78 14.61
N GLN A 346 -13.66 -7.14 13.44
CA GLN A 346 -13.30 -7.74 12.16
C GLN A 346 -11.80 -8.02 12.04
N GLY A 347 -10.97 -6.99 12.18
CA GLY A 347 -9.51 -7.16 12.17
C GLY A 347 -9.01 -7.96 13.37
N GLY A 348 -9.63 -7.77 14.55
CA GLY A 348 -9.39 -8.61 15.72
C GLY A 348 -9.57 -10.10 15.43
N TYR A 349 -10.69 -10.49 14.80
CA TYR A 349 -10.96 -11.88 14.42
C TYR A 349 -9.87 -12.44 13.50
N VAL A 350 -9.46 -11.69 12.48
CA VAL A 350 -8.41 -12.15 11.55
C VAL A 350 -7.08 -12.32 12.27
N LEU A 351 -6.69 -11.40 13.15
CA LEU A 351 -5.50 -11.54 13.98
C LEU A 351 -5.59 -12.75 14.94
N GLY A 352 -6.79 -13.04 15.46
CA GLY A 352 -7.04 -14.24 16.28
C GLY A 352 -6.80 -15.55 15.52
N VAL A 353 -7.26 -15.63 14.27
CA VAL A 353 -7.00 -16.76 13.37
C VAL A 353 -5.49 -16.96 13.16
N ILE A 354 -4.76 -15.86 12.93
CA ILE A 354 -3.29 -15.88 12.79
C ILE A 354 -2.64 -16.38 14.08
N ALA A 355 -3.03 -15.83 15.23
CA ALA A 355 -2.47 -16.21 16.53
C ALA A 355 -2.64 -17.70 16.82
N ALA A 356 -3.84 -18.23 16.59
CA ALA A 356 -4.16 -19.66 16.79
C ALA A 356 -3.35 -20.59 15.89
N LYS A 357 -2.99 -20.15 14.69
CA LYS A 357 -2.15 -20.91 13.76
C LYS A 357 -0.66 -20.83 14.09
N LEU A 358 -0.21 -19.70 14.64
CA LEU A 358 1.19 -19.48 14.99
C LEU A 358 1.59 -20.13 16.32
N THR A 359 0.68 -20.18 17.29
CA THR A 359 0.99 -20.70 18.63
C THR A 359 1.35 -22.17 18.59
N LYS A 360 2.43 -22.53 19.29
CA LYS A 360 2.91 -23.90 19.50
C LYS A 360 2.60 -24.39 20.90
N SER A 361 2.60 -23.48 21.89
CA SER A 361 2.25 -23.79 23.28
C SER A 361 0.74 -23.90 23.49
N GLY A 362 -0.06 -23.35 22.56
CA GLY A 362 -1.50 -23.19 22.74
C GLY A 362 -1.87 -22.06 23.69
N VAL A 363 -0.91 -21.22 24.11
CA VAL A 363 -1.14 -20.07 24.99
C VAL A 363 -0.80 -18.79 24.24
N ILE A 364 -1.75 -17.87 24.19
CA ILE A 364 -1.64 -16.59 23.49
C ILE A 364 -1.87 -15.48 24.52
N GLY A 365 -1.06 -14.42 24.46
CA GLY A 365 -1.20 -13.25 25.34
C GLY A 365 -1.72 -12.04 24.59
N LEU A 366 -2.72 -11.35 25.15
CA LEU A 366 -3.21 -10.07 24.63
C LEU A 366 -3.07 -8.99 25.70
N VAL A 367 -2.45 -7.87 25.33
CA VAL A 367 -2.27 -6.69 26.17
C VAL A 367 -3.19 -5.57 25.71
N GLY A 368 -4.07 -5.09 26.59
CA GLY A 368 -5.03 -4.03 26.30
C GLY A 368 -5.12 -2.93 27.34
N PRO A 369 -5.80 -1.82 27.02
CA PRO A 369 -5.89 -0.68 27.91
C PRO A 369 -7.00 -0.90 28.95
N ILE A 370 -8.24 -1.00 28.50
CA ILE A 370 -9.45 -1.16 29.31
C ILE A 370 -10.43 -2.09 28.58
N ASP A 371 -11.36 -2.70 29.31
CA ASP A 371 -12.40 -3.55 28.73
C ASP A 371 -13.64 -2.72 28.33
N ALA A 372 -13.45 -1.75 27.44
CA ALA A 372 -14.51 -0.90 26.92
C ALA A 372 -14.21 -0.43 25.48
N GLY A 373 -15.24 0.08 24.80
CA GLY A 373 -15.11 0.70 23.48
C GLY A 373 -14.58 -0.24 22.38
N ASP A 374 -13.86 0.33 21.43
CA ASP A 374 -13.22 -0.38 20.32
C ASP A 374 -12.14 -1.36 20.79
N ALA A 375 -11.41 -1.06 21.86
CA ALA A 375 -10.44 -1.99 22.45
C ALA A 375 -11.12 -3.29 22.90
N LYS A 376 -12.27 -3.20 23.58
CA LYS A 376 -13.07 -4.39 23.93
C LYS A 376 -13.57 -5.13 22.69
N LEU A 377 -14.08 -4.38 21.71
CA LEU A 377 -14.61 -4.97 20.48
C LEU A 377 -13.54 -5.75 19.72
N HIS A 378 -12.32 -5.22 19.65
CA HIS A 378 -11.15 -5.90 19.12
C HIS A 378 -10.82 -7.18 19.88
N VAL A 379 -10.75 -7.12 21.20
CA VAL A 379 -10.46 -8.28 22.06
C VAL A 379 -11.51 -9.38 21.87
N ASP A 380 -12.79 -9.02 21.79
CA ASP A 380 -13.89 -9.96 21.58
C ASP A 380 -13.77 -10.65 20.20
N GLY A 381 -13.46 -9.88 19.15
CA GLY A 381 -13.18 -10.43 17.82
C GLY A 381 -11.97 -11.36 17.82
N PHE A 382 -10.86 -10.95 18.45
CA PHE A 382 -9.63 -11.74 18.56
C PHE A 382 -9.86 -13.09 19.24
N VAL A 383 -10.55 -13.11 20.38
CA VAL A 383 -10.87 -14.36 21.08
C VAL A 383 -11.74 -15.27 20.21
N ALA A 384 -12.77 -14.72 19.56
CA ALA A 384 -13.62 -15.49 18.65
C ALA A 384 -12.82 -16.09 17.48
N GLY A 385 -11.89 -15.34 16.89
CA GLY A 385 -11.02 -15.82 15.82
C GLY A 385 -10.06 -16.92 16.27
N VAL A 386 -9.52 -16.79 17.49
CA VAL A 386 -8.67 -17.83 18.10
C VAL A 386 -9.45 -19.13 18.26
N HIS A 387 -10.60 -19.10 18.94
CA HIS A 387 -11.34 -20.33 19.25
C HIS A 387 -12.05 -20.94 18.04
N ALA A 388 -12.43 -20.13 17.04
CA ALA A 388 -12.91 -20.65 15.76
C ALA A 388 -11.84 -21.48 15.04
N THR A 389 -10.56 -21.18 15.26
CA THR A 389 -9.42 -21.85 14.61
C THR A 389 -8.82 -22.96 15.46
N ASN A 390 -8.70 -22.73 16.76
CA ASN A 390 -8.20 -23.66 17.76
C ASN A 390 -9.02 -23.55 19.05
N PRO A 391 -10.08 -24.36 19.21
CA PRO A 391 -10.97 -24.31 20.37
C PRO A 391 -10.30 -24.61 21.72
N ASP A 392 -9.13 -25.25 21.71
CA ASP A 392 -8.38 -25.63 22.91
C ASP A 392 -7.31 -24.58 23.30
N ALA A 393 -7.07 -23.57 22.45
CA ALA A 393 -6.11 -22.50 22.75
C ALA A 393 -6.58 -21.65 23.94
N LYS A 394 -5.63 -21.19 24.75
CA LYS A 394 -5.89 -20.31 25.87
C LYS A 394 -5.46 -18.89 25.53
N VAL A 395 -6.42 -17.96 25.48
CA VAL A 395 -6.14 -16.53 25.37
C VAL A 395 -6.11 -15.91 26.76
N ASN A 396 -4.93 -15.46 27.19
CA ASN A 396 -4.80 -14.69 28.42
C ASN A 396 -4.83 -13.19 28.09
N ILE A 397 -5.70 -12.44 28.76
CA ILE A 397 -5.88 -11.00 28.51
C ILE A 397 -5.46 -10.22 29.75
N SER A 398 -4.67 -9.15 29.56
CA SER A 398 -4.32 -8.20 30.61
C SER A 398 -4.72 -6.78 30.21
N PHE A 399 -5.54 -6.15 31.05
CA PHE A 399 -5.90 -4.74 30.92
C PHE A 399 -5.03 -3.89 31.86
N THR A 400 -4.31 -2.92 31.30
CA THR A 400 -3.38 -2.04 32.05
C THR A 400 -4.11 -0.95 32.83
N GLY A 401 -5.35 -0.64 32.47
CA GLY A 401 -6.11 0.51 32.95
C GLY A 401 -5.76 1.83 32.24
N SER A 402 -4.87 1.81 31.23
CA SER A 402 -4.37 3.03 30.58
C SER A 402 -4.05 2.81 29.10
N PHE A 403 -4.50 3.74 28.27
CA PHE A 403 -4.18 3.80 26.85
C PHE A 403 -2.75 4.30 26.56
N GLY A 404 -2.09 4.95 27.51
CA GLY A 404 -0.76 5.57 27.30
C GLY A 404 0.38 4.99 28.15
N ASP A 405 0.10 4.09 29.09
CA ASP A 405 1.12 3.57 30.00
C ASP A 405 1.87 2.38 29.38
N THR A 406 2.98 2.68 28.72
CA THR A 406 3.85 1.68 28.08
C THR A 406 4.59 0.79 29.08
N ALA A 407 4.83 1.27 30.31
CA ALA A 407 5.50 0.47 31.33
C ALA A 407 4.58 -0.64 31.85
N LEU A 408 3.31 -0.31 32.13
CA LEU A 408 2.31 -1.31 32.49
C LEU A 408 2.06 -2.31 31.35
N ALA A 409 2.11 -1.86 30.09
CA ALA A 409 2.02 -2.77 28.95
C ALA A 409 3.21 -3.75 28.87
N ALA A 410 4.42 -3.30 29.18
CA ALA A 410 5.60 -4.16 29.25
C ALA A 410 5.52 -5.17 30.41
N GLU A 411 5.02 -4.77 31.58
CA GLU A 411 4.78 -5.67 32.71
C GLU A 411 3.71 -6.73 32.40
N ALA A 412 2.63 -6.32 31.73
CA ALA A 412 1.59 -7.23 31.25
C ALA A 412 2.17 -8.25 30.25
N ALA A 413 2.97 -7.82 29.28
CA ALA A 413 3.62 -8.71 28.32
C ALA A 413 4.54 -9.74 29.02
N ASN A 414 5.38 -9.30 29.97
CA ASN A 414 6.22 -10.20 30.76
C ASN A 414 5.41 -11.24 31.52
N THR A 415 4.26 -10.83 32.07
CA THR A 415 3.32 -11.73 32.76
C THR A 415 2.78 -12.79 31.81
N GLN A 416 2.39 -12.40 30.58
CA GLN A 416 1.88 -13.34 29.59
C GLN A 416 2.93 -14.36 29.14
N ILE A 417 4.15 -13.90 28.88
CA ILE A 417 5.27 -14.77 28.52
C ILE A 417 5.59 -15.75 29.66
N SER A 418 5.60 -15.26 30.90
CA SER A 418 5.82 -16.10 32.09
C SER A 418 4.72 -17.15 32.29
N ALA A 419 3.51 -16.86 31.82
CA ALA A 419 2.38 -17.79 31.80
C ALA A 419 2.40 -18.77 30.61
N GLY A 420 3.43 -18.72 29.77
CA GLY A 420 3.66 -19.65 28.66
C GLY A 420 3.20 -19.14 27.28
N ALA A 421 2.81 -17.86 27.16
CA ALA A 421 2.42 -17.31 25.87
C ALA A 421 3.60 -17.30 24.89
N ASP A 422 3.38 -17.81 23.68
CA ASP A 422 4.37 -17.81 22.59
C ASP A 422 3.96 -17.00 21.36
N VAL A 423 2.81 -16.33 21.44
CA VAL A 423 2.34 -15.28 20.53
C VAL A 423 1.76 -14.16 21.39
N LEU A 424 2.08 -12.91 21.06
CA LEU A 424 1.53 -11.73 21.73
C LEU A 424 0.78 -10.83 20.76
N ALA A 425 -0.25 -10.15 21.26
CA ALA A 425 -1.05 -9.18 20.52
C ALA A 425 -1.35 -7.93 21.37
N GLY A 426 -1.57 -6.81 20.69
CA GLY A 426 -2.01 -5.55 21.28
C GLY A 426 -3.45 -5.19 20.94
N SER A 427 -4.02 -4.21 21.63
CA SER A 427 -5.37 -3.68 21.30
C SER A 427 -5.49 -2.15 21.29
N ALA A 428 -4.41 -1.41 21.56
CA ALA A 428 -4.38 0.07 21.54
C ALA A 428 -2.94 0.62 21.63
N GLN A 429 -2.76 1.94 21.76
CA GLN A 429 -1.49 2.65 21.59
C GLN A 429 -0.40 2.44 22.68
N GLN A 430 -0.74 1.96 23.88
CA GLN A 430 0.25 1.64 24.93
C GLN A 430 1.20 0.49 24.56
N VAL A 431 0.90 -0.24 23.49
CA VAL A 431 1.53 -1.52 23.13
C VAL A 431 3.01 -1.45 22.78
N VAL A 432 3.56 -0.26 22.51
CA VAL A 432 4.99 -0.08 22.21
C VAL A 432 5.89 -0.69 23.30
N GLY A 433 5.49 -0.59 24.58
CA GLY A 433 6.22 -1.24 25.68
C GLY A 433 6.14 -2.77 25.64
N ALA A 434 4.98 -3.33 25.28
CA ALA A 434 4.79 -4.77 25.12
C ALA A 434 5.58 -5.33 23.92
N ILE A 435 5.64 -4.59 22.81
CA ILE A 435 6.45 -4.93 21.64
C ILE A 435 7.93 -5.04 22.00
N GLY A 436 8.45 -4.12 22.83
CA GLY A 436 9.83 -4.16 23.31
C GLY A 436 10.15 -5.48 24.04
N VAL A 437 9.26 -5.92 24.92
CA VAL A 437 9.40 -7.19 25.65
C VAL A 437 9.32 -8.40 24.70
N ALA A 438 8.37 -8.40 23.77
CA ALA A 438 8.23 -9.45 22.76
C ALA A 438 9.51 -9.59 21.92
N LYS A 439 10.08 -8.45 21.49
CA LYS A 439 11.34 -8.36 20.74
C LYS A 439 12.52 -8.96 21.50
N GLU A 440 12.68 -8.64 22.78
CA GLU A 440 13.76 -9.22 23.61
C GLU A 440 13.70 -10.76 23.71
N LYS A 441 12.50 -11.33 23.58
CA LYS A 441 12.26 -12.77 23.67
C LYS A 441 12.09 -13.46 22.32
N GLY A 442 12.11 -12.71 21.21
CA GLY A 442 11.86 -13.23 19.87
C GLY A 442 10.45 -13.80 19.69
N ILE A 443 9.48 -13.27 20.44
CA ILE A 443 8.08 -13.72 20.39
C ILE A 443 7.34 -12.93 19.31
N PRO A 444 6.63 -13.59 18.38
CA PRO A 444 5.85 -12.90 17.35
C PRO A 444 4.77 -12.00 17.97
N TRP A 445 4.59 -10.84 17.34
CA TRP A 445 3.70 -9.78 17.73
C TRP A 445 2.68 -9.50 16.62
N LEU A 446 1.42 -9.36 17.03
CA LEU A 446 0.29 -8.97 16.19
C LEU A 446 -0.10 -7.53 16.50
N GLY A 447 0.11 -6.64 15.53
CA GLY A 447 -0.10 -5.20 15.62
C GLY A 447 -1.53 -4.76 15.30
N ILE A 448 -1.87 -3.53 15.68
CA ILE A 448 -3.19 -2.93 15.51
C ILE A 448 -3.08 -1.42 15.26
N GLN A 449 -4.06 -0.85 14.55
CA GLN A 449 -4.28 0.56 14.25
C GLN A 449 -3.24 1.18 13.31
N GLY A 450 -1.95 1.10 13.66
CA GLY A 450 -0.83 1.65 12.89
C GLY A 450 0.23 0.60 12.59
N ASP A 451 1.09 0.85 11.60
CA ASP A 451 2.22 -0.05 11.31
C ASP A 451 3.30 0.04 12.40
N GLN A 452 3.41 -1.03 13.19
CA GLN A 452 4.36 -1.16 14.30
C GLN A 452 5.68 -1.81 13.88
N SER A 453 5.84 -2.18 12.59
CA SER A 453 7.02 -2.84 12.05
C SER A 453 8.31 -2.05 12.30
N SER A 454 8.25 -0.71 12.31
CA SER A 454 9.39 0.16 12.59
C SER A 454 10.03 -0.07 13.96
N VAL A 455 9.27 -0.56 14.95
CA VAL A 455 9.76 -0.82 16.31
C VAL A 455 10.48 -2.18 16.38
N ALA A 456 9.94 -3.19 15.71
CA ALA A 456 10.40 -4.55 15.81
C ALA A 456 10.11 -5.37 14.52
N PRO A 457 10.81 -5.07 13.40
CA PRO A 457 10.49 -5.62 12.08
C PRO A 457 10.69 -7.14 11.99
N ASP A 458 11.42 -7.72 12.95
CA ASP A 458 11.65 -9.16 13.01
C ASP A 458 10.53 -9.96 13.65
N ILE A 459 9.70 -9.32 14.47
CA ILE A 459 8.68 -10.01 15.26
C ILE A 459 7.28 -9.48 15.02
N VAL A 460 7.09 -8.29 14.43
CA VAL A 460 5.78 -7.85 13.97
C VAL A 460 5.41 -8.65 12.73
N VAL A 461 4.54 -9.66 12.90
CA VAL A 461 4.25 -10.64 11.83
C VAL A 461 2.96 -10.33 11.07
N ALA A 462 2.01 -9.67 11.71
CA ALA A 462 0.83 -9.12 11.05
C ALA A 462 0.34 -7.89 11.80
N THR A 463 -0.33 -6.98 11.09
CA THR A 463 -0.94 -5.78 11.65
C THR A 463 -2.33 -5.60 11.05
N ASP A 464 -3.33 -5.36 11.89
CA ASP A 464 -4.62 -4.79 11.47
C ASP A 464 -4.46 -3.26 11.38
N LEU A 465 -4.27 -2.76 10.16
CA LEU A 465 -4.02 -1.34 9.89
C LEU A 465 -5.34 -0.62 9.67
N TYR A 466 -5.54 0.50 10.38
CA TYR A 466 -6.71 1.35 10.17
C TYR A 466 -6.41 2.36 9.06
N ASP A 467 -7.29 2.37 8.06
CA ASP A 467 -7.20 3.24 6.90
C ASP A 467 -8.42 4.17 6.89
N TRP A 468 -8.21 5.43 7.26
CA TRP A 468 -9.31 6.38 7.43
C TRP A 468 -9.67 7.07 6.12
N ARG A 469 -8.91 6.86 5.03
CA ARG A 469 -9.12 7.52 3.74
C ARG A 469 -10.52 7.33 3.17
N PRO A 470 -11.11 6.10 3.15
CA PRO A 470 -12.48 5.92 2.68
C PRO A 470 -13.49 6.73 3.49
N THR A 471 -13.31 6.78 4.81
CA THR A 471 -14.19 7.52 5.73
C THR A 471 -14.08 9.03 5.54
N ILE A 472 -12.86 9.56 5.43
CA ILE A 472 -12.63 10.99 5.21
C ILE A 472 -13.15 11.42 3.85
N LEU A 473 -12.92 10.62 2.79
CA LEU A 473 -13.48 10.88 1.46
C LEU A 473 -15.01 10.88 1.48
N ALA A 474 -15.65 9.95 2.19
CA ALA A 474 -17.11 9.92 2.33
C ALA A 474 -17.66 11.17 3.05
N ILE A 475 -16.91 11.73 4.01
CA ILE A 475 -17.27 13.00 4.69
C ILE A 475 -17.13 14.17 3.70
N ILE A 476 -16.01 14.27 2.99
CA ILE A 476 -15.75 15.32 1.98
C ILE A 476 -16.84 15.30 0.89
N GLU A 477 -17.20 14.11 0.40
CA GLU A 477 -18.26 13.93 -0.60
C GLU A 477 -19.63 14.34 -0.05
N SER A 478 -19.99 13.89 1.16
CA SER A 478 -21.27 14.25 1.79
C SER A 478 -21.39 15.77 1.93
N ARG A 479 -20.34 16.44 2.45
CA ARG A 479 -20.30 17.90 2.57
C ARG A 479 -20.41 18.58 1.20
N SER A 480 -19.70 18.08 0.19
CA SER A 480 -19.75 18.62 -1.17
C SER A 480 -21.14 18.56 -1.81
N ASN A 481 -21.97 17.62 -1.34
CA ASN A 481 -23.37 17.43 -1.73
C ASN A 481 -24.36 18.19 -0.83
N GLY A 482 -23.89 18.96 0.15
CA GLY A 482 -24.71 19.76 1.07
C GLY A 482 -25.21 18.99 2.30
N GLU A 483 -24.72 17.77 2.52
CA GLU A 483 -25.02 16.97 3.71
C GLU A 483 -23.94 17.23 4.75
N MET A 484 -24.27 18.01 5.78
CA MET A 484 -23.28 18.52 6.74
C MET A 484 -22.89 17.53 7.84
N GLY A 485 -23.68 16.47 8.03
CA GLY A 485 -23.56 15.49 9.10
C GLY A 485 -24.75 14.53 9.13
N GLY A 486 -25.02 13.96 10.30
CA GLY A 486 -26.17 13.07 10.56
C GLY A 486 -25.94 11.60 10.19
N LYS A 487 -24.72 11.21 9.78
CA LYS A 487 -24.38 9.83 9.41
C LYS A 487 -23.45 9.18 10.42
N VAL A 488 -23.55 7.85 10.52
CA VAL A 488 -22.60 6.98 11.23
C VAL A 488 -21.81 6.21 10.18
N LEU A 489 -20.49 6.37 10.17
CA LEU A 489 -19.58 5.76 9.20
C LEU A 489 -18.74 4.68 9.89
N GLN A 490 -18.59 3.53 9.26
CA GLN A 490 -17.83 2.42 9.84
C GLN A 490 -16.57 2.13 9.03
N LEU A 491 -15.46 1.88 9.73
CA LEU A 491 -14.27 1.29 9.12
C LEU A 491 -14.41 -0.23 9.19
N THR A 492 -14.36 -0.88 8.03
CA THR A 492 -14.59 -2.31 7.89
C THR A 492 -13.54 -2.93 6.97
N LEU A 493 -13.38 -4.25 7.01
CA LEU A 493 -12.59 -4.96 5.99
C LEU A 493 -13.20 -4.78 4.59
N ALA A 494 -14.54 -4.74 4.47
CA ALA A 494 -15.24 -4.69 3.19
C ALA A 494 -15.04 -3.37 2.42
N ASN A 495 -15.00 -2.24 3.13
CA ASN A 495 -14.78 -0.92 2.55
C ASN A 495 -13.30 -0.48 2.55
N GLY A 496 -12.38 -1.38 2.92
CA GLY A 496 -10.96 -1.10 2.98
C GLY A 496 -10.54 -0.18 4.12
N GLY A 497 -11.44 0.11 5.09
CA GLY A 497 -11.12 0.92 6.27
C GLY A 497 -10.32 0.16 7.34
N GLN A 498 -10.32 -1.16 7.27
CA GLN A 498 -9.37 -2.04 7.97
C GLN A 498 -8.63 -2.85 6.91
N ARG A 499 -7.30 -2.91 7.02
CA ARG A 499 -6.44 -3.65 6.09
C ARG A 499 -5.44 -4.50 6.84
N MET A 500 -5.36 -5.77 6.49
CA MET A 500 -4.34 -6.65 7.03
C MET A 500 -3.01 -6.43 6.31
N VAL A 501 -1.96 -6.13 7.08
CA VAL A 501 -0.57 -6.12 6.61
C VAL A 501 0.11 -7.38 7.12
N TYR A 502 0.71 -8.15 6.22
CA TYR A 502 1.37 -9.41 6.52
C TYR A 502 2.88 -9.28 6.33
N SER A 503 3.67 -9.76 7.29
CA SER A 503 5.10 -9.97 7.08
C SER A 503 5.33 -11.13 6.10
N ASP A 504 6.36 -10.99 5.28
CA ASP A 504 6.94 -12.04 4.43
C ASP A 504 7.41 -13.29 5.20
N LYS A 505 7.59 -13.17 6.52
CA LYS A 505 8.00 -14.26 7.42
C LYS A 505 6.83 -15.15 7.85
N LEU A 506 5.58 -14.77 7.59
CA LEU A 506 4.44 -15.61 7.91
C LEU A 506 4.42 -16.87 7.02
N PRO A 507 4.17 -18.07 7.59
CA PRO A 507 3.96 -19.25 6.77
C PRO A 507 2.75 -19.09 5.85
N ALA A 508 2.85 -19.62 4.63
CA ALA A 508 1.84 -19.45 3.60
C ALA A 508 0.44 -19.93 4.06
N ASP A 509 0.36 -21.06 4.78
CA ASP A 509 -0.90 -21.61 5.29
C ASP A 509 -1.56 -20.71 6.35
N VAL A 510 -0.77 -19.90 7.07
CA VAL A 510 -1.28 -18.91 8.03
C VAL A 510 -1.86 -17.72 7.28
N VAL A 511 -1.18 -17.23 6.24
CA VAL A 511 -1.67 -16.15 5.38
C VAL A 511 -2.95 -16.57 4.66
N GLU A 512 -3.00 -17.79 4.13
CA GLU A 512 -4.20 -18.34 3.49
C GLU A 512 -5.39 -18.40 4.47
N ALA A 513 -5.17 -18.85 5.70
CA ALA A 513 -6.22 -18.88 6.73
C ALA A 513 -6.71 -17.48 7.08
N ALA A 514 -5.81 -16.50 7.18
CA ALA A 514 -6.16 -15.10 7.44
C ALA A 514 -7.00 -14.52 6.30
N LYS A 515 -6.59 -14.70 5.04
CA LYS A 515 -7.33 -14.24 3.85
C LYS A 515 -8.70 -14.90 3.72
N ALA A 516 -8.80 -16.19 4.07
CA ALA A 516 -10.08 -16.88 4.11
C ALA A 516 -11.02 -16.30 5.18
N ALA A 517 -10.48 -15.91 6.34
CA ALA A 517 -11.23 -15.23 7.38
C ALA A 517 -11.68 -13.82 6.96
N GLU A 518 -10.80 -13.02 6.35
CA GLU A 518 -11.15 -11.71 5.78
C GLU A 518 -12.32 -11.84 4.80
N LYS A 519 -12.18 -12.75 3.82
CA LYS A 519 -13.21 -13.00 2.82
C LYS A 519 -14.52 -13.42 3.46
N GLY A 520 -14.48 -14.33 4.43
CA GLY A 520 -15.67 -14.81 5.10
C GLY A 520 -16.39 -13.73 5.90
N ILE A 521 -15.66 -12.79 6.49
CA ILE A 521 -16.24 -11.62 7.17
C ILE A 521 -16.87 -10.67 6.13
N ILE A 522 -16.19 -10.45 5.00
CA ILE A 522 -16.65 -9.52 3.96
C ILE A 522 -17.90 -10.04 3.24
N ASP A 523 -17.95 -11.34 2.92
CA ASP A 523 -19.10 -11.96 2.26
C ASP A 523 -20.22 -12.40 3.23
N GLY A 524 -19.98 -12.28 4.53
CA GLY A 524 -20.93 -12.59 5.60
C GLY A 524 -21.06 -14.09 5.90
N SER A 525 -20.23 -14.96 5.32
CA SER A 525 -20.18 -16.39 5.69
C SER A 525 -19.57 -16.64 7.08
N ILE A 526 -18.83 -15.66 7.61
CA ILE A 526 -18.38 -15.61 9.00
C ILE A 526 -19.15 -14.52 9.74
N GLU A 527 -19.98 -14.94 10.69
CA GLU A 527 -20.63 -14.06 11.65
C GLU A 527 -19.83 -14.06 12.95
N ILE A 528 -19.24 -12.91 13.30
CA ILE A 528 -18.45 -12.77 14.52
C ILE A 528 -19.40 -12.73 15.73
N LYS A 529 -19.27 -13.72 16.61
CA LYS A 529 -20.08 -13.83 17.82
C LYS A 529 -19.21 -13.52 19.03
N PRO A 530 -19.50 -12.46 19.79
CA PRO A 530 -18.79 -12.18 21.02
C PRO A 530 -18.93 -13.38 21.97
N GLU A 531 -17.80 -13.89 22.46
CA GLU A 531 -17.82 -14.94 23.47
C GLU A 531 -18.04 -14.33 24.86
N PRO A 532 -18.86 -14.97 25.72
CA PRO A 532 -18.93 -14.57 27.12
C PRO A 532 -17.58 -14.87 27.79
N ARG A 533 -16.91 -13.82 28.28
CA ARG A 533 -15.60 -13.88 28.96
C ARG A 533 -15.74 -13.81 30.48
#